data_AF-A0A166B7U7-F1
#
_entry.id   AF-A0A166B7U7-F1
#
_cell.length_a   1.000
_cell.length_b   1.000
_cell.length_c   1.000
_cell.angle_alpha   90.00
_cell.angle_beta   90.00
_cell.angle_gamma   90.00
#
_symmetry.space_group_name_H-M   'P 1'
#
loop_
_entity.id
_entity.type
_entity.pdbx_description
1 polymer ?
#
loop_
_entity_poly.entity_id
_entity_poly.type
_entity_poly.pdbx_seq_one_letter_code
_entity_poly.pdbx_strand_id
1 'polypeptide(L)' 'MNRLTVSYTLCSLHNCHLQIVVLHMEKAKAAIPDIFTTQCIPSAMSDDLKA' A
#
# COMPACT_ATOMS: atom_id res chain seq x y z
N MET A 1 7.69 15.49 9.93
CA MET A 1 8.40 14.31 9.40
C MET A 1 7.46 13.11 9.55
N ASN A 2 6.68 12.79 8.51
CA ASN A 2 5.60 11.80 8.58
C ASN A 2 5.96 10.59 7.70
N ARG A 3 6.90 9.79 8.20
CA ARG A 3 7.40 8.60 7.51
C ARG A 3 6.63 7.37 7.99
N LEU A 4 5.86 6.75 7.11
CA LEU A 4 5.15 5.50 7.40
C LEU A 4 6.02 4.32 6.96
N THR A 5 6.21 3.36 7.85
CA THR A 5 6.96 2.14 7.57
C THR A 5 5.97 0.99 7.58
N VAL A 6 5.84 0.31 6.44
CA VAL A 6 5.00 -0.88 6.32
C VAL A 6 5.91 -2.09 6.15
N SER A 7 5.82 -3.01 7.10
CA SER A 7 6.52 -4.29 7.05
C SER A 7 5.56 -5.33 6.50
N TYR A 8 5.93 -5.98 5.41
CA TYR A 8 5.22 -7.17 4.94
C TYR A 8 6.18 -8.35 4.91
N THR A 9 5.62 -9.52 5.21
CA THR A 9 6.33 -10.77 5.14
C THR A 9 5.82 -11.51 3.91
N LEU A 10 6.60 -11.51 2.83
CA LEU A 10 6.26 -12.30 1.65
C LEU A 10 6.83 -13.70 1.84
N CYS A 11 5.95 -14.64 2.14
CA CYS A 11 6.29 -16.04 2.28
C CYS A 11 5.96 -16.74 0.96
N SER A 12 6.98 -17.13 0.18
CA SER A 12 6.80 -17.95 -1.02
C SER A 12 7.47 -19.30 -0.79
N LEU A 13 6.64 -20.36 -0.72
CA LEU A 13 6.82 -21.84 -0.63
C LEU A 13 8.09 -22.48 -0.01
N HIS A 14 9.20 -21.75 0.20
CA HIS A 14 10.40 -22.22 0.89
C HIS A 14 11.30 -21.11 1.46
N ASN A 15 10.99 -19.83 1.29
CA ASN A 15 11.78 -18.75 1.89
C ASN A 15 10.90 -17.55 2.25
N CYS A 16 11.05 -17.06 3.47
CA CYS A 16 10.28 -15.93 3.98
C CYS A 16 11.22 -14.74 4.11
N HIS A 17 11.08 -13.78 3.19
CA HIS A 17 11.90 -12.58 3.19
C HIS A 17 11.15 -11.46 3.91
N LEU A 18 11.80 -10.87 4.93
CA LEU A 18 11.32 -9.65 5.54
C LEU A 18 11.68 -8.48 4.64
N GLN A 19 10.68 -7.79 4.11
CA GLN A 19 10.88 -6.58 3.33
C GLN A 19 10.22 -5.40 4.05
N ILE A 20 10.98 -4.30 4.18
CA ILE A 20 10.53 -3.08 4.82
C ILE A 20 10.38 -2.03 3.73
N VAL A 21 9.15 -1.55 3.52
CA VAL A 21 8.87 -0.45 2.59
C VAL A 21 8.57 0.80 3.39
N VAL A 22 9.27 1.88 3.03
CA VAL A 22 9.16 3.18 3.67
C VAL A 22 8.54 4.16 2.69
N LEU A 23 7.34 4.65 3.02
CA LEU A 23 6.59 5.59 2.19
C LEU A 23 6.47 6.93 2.91
N HIS A 24 6.57 8.01 2.13
CA HIS A 24 6.29 9.34 2.64
C HIS A 24 4.79 9.61 2.56
N MET A 25 4.14 9.82 3.72
CA MET A 25 2.68 9.82 3.83
C MET A 25 1.98 10.80 2.89
N GLU A 26 2.43 12.06 2.88
CA GLU A 26 1.83 13.11 2.03
C GLU A 26 1.97 12.80 0.54
N LYS A 27 3.10 12.22 0.13
CA LYS A 27 3.34 11.86 -1.27
C LYS A 27 2.58 10.60 -1.66
N ALA A 28 2.51 9.63 -0.76
CA ALA A 28 1.73 8.41 -0.97
C ALA A 28 0.25 8.75 -1.11
N LYS A 29 -0.32 9.55 -0.19
CA LYS A 29 -1.73 9.96 -0.24
C LYS A 29 -2.06 10.75 -1.51
N ALA A 30 -1.15 11.59 -1.99
CA ALA A 30 -1.35 12.34 -3.24
C ALA A 30 -1.25 11.48 -4.50
N ALA A 31 -0.44 10.41 -4.51
CA ALA A 31 -0.27 9.53 -5.66
C ALA A 31 -1.36 8.44 -5.77
N ILE A 32 -1.97 8.08 -4.63
CA ILE A 32 -2.99 7.03 -4.53
C ILE A 32 -4.16 7.18 -5.54
N PRO A 33 -4.78 8.38 -5.71
CA PRO A 33 -5.86 8.56 -6.68
C PRO A 33 -5.41 8.31 -8.14
N ASP A 34 -4.22 8.76 -8.50
CA ASP A 34 -3.66 8.64 -9.86
C ASP A 34 -3.33 7.19 -10.23
N ILE A 35 -2.88 6.42 -9.22
CA ILE A 35 -2.66 4.98 -9.37
C ILE A 35 -3.99 4.26 -9.61
N PHE A 36 -5.04 4.62 -8.88
CA PHE A 36 -6.36 3.99 -9.05
C PHE A 36 -7.02 4.31 -10.37
N THR A 37 -6.93 5.57 -10.83
CA THR A 37 -7.47 5.96 -12.14
C THR A 37 -6.76 5.24 -13.27
N THR A 38 -5.42 5.10 -13.20
CA THR A 38 -4.62 4.40 -14.21
C THR A 38 -4.94 2.90 -14.26
N GLN A 39 -5.23 2.28 -13.12
CA GLN A 39 -5.51 0.85 -13.00
C GLN A 39 -7.02 0.52 -13.10
N CYS A 40 -7.87 1.51 -13.42
CA CYS A 40 -9.33 1.37 -13.44
C CYS A 40 -9.90 0.81 -12.12
N ILE A 41 -9.29 1.14 -10.98
CA ILE A 41 -9.74 0.69 -9.66
C ILE A 41 -10.77 1.71 -9.14
N PRO A 42 -12.04 1.32 -8.95
CA PRO A 42 -13.11 2.26 -8.62
C PRO A 42 -13.07 2.76 -7.16
N SER A 43 -12.37 2.06 -6.27
CA SER A 43 -12.30 2.42 -4.85
C SER A 43 -11.00 1.95 -4.22
N ALA A 44 -10.44 2.80 -3.35
CA ALA A 44 -9.22 2.54 -2.59
C ALA A 44 -9.33 1.40 -1.58
N MET A 45 -10.55 1.13 -1.12
CA MET A 45 -10.90 0.18 -0.08
C MET A 45 -12.14 -0.59 -0.50
N SER A 46 -12.22 -1.87 -0.12
CA SER A 46 -13.44 -2.65 -0.22
C SER A 46 -14.51 -2.07 0.71
N ASP A 47 -15.78 -2.25 0.35
CA ASP A 47 -16.89 -1.70 1.13
C ASP A 47 -16.96 -2.29 2.55
N ASP A 48 -16.51 -3.54 2.74
CA ASP A 48 -16.36 -4.17 4.07
C ASP A 48 -15.37 -3.44 4.98
N LEU A 49 -14.41 -2.72 4.41
CA LEU A 49 -13.38 -1.97 5.15
C LEU A 49 -13.72 -0.48 5.30
N LYS A 50 -14.84 -0.03 4.72
CA LYS A 50 -15.36 1.34 4.88
C LYS A 50 -16.34 1.48 6.05
N ALA A 51 -16.85 0.36 6.58
CA ALA A 51 -17.86 0.30 7.64
C ALA A 51 -17.32 0.73 9.01
#